data_AF-A0A8T0JKD9-F1
#
_entry.id   AF-A0A8T0JKD9-F1
#
_cell.length_a   1.000
_cell.length_b   1.000
_cell.length_c   1.000
_cell.angle_alpha   90.00
_cell.angle_beta   90.00
_cell.angle_gamma   90.00
#
_symmetry.space_group_name_H-M   'P 1'
#
loop_
_entity.id
_entity.type
_entity.pdbx_description
1 polymer ?
#
loop_
_entity_poly.entity_id
_entity_poly.type
_entity_poly.pdbx_seq_one_letter_code
_entity_poly.pdbx_strand_id
1 'polypeptide(L)'
;MEAEKQVKFFQGCMATAFAERDQAIIEAEKAKENEETMFQQIHGFHQRVEELTADCLKLKEFNDALQIDQAVHMKQNENFKKVINKFFQIRQPSVKEFEDTSWDEKCACLLGDPEEAWSFNDASTSKYVSALEEQLERLRNSMDYLQNKLRVGLEIENHLKKGVNVLEKKQIYMDKLVQNGIADLKSYHSKCRDEIMNLLGDGESIIKSLTNVIDEKIRSFDLSTVPNLTLQRDAELEESEGVGMHISPQAKPISDYKRNSPRALSVGAGLEGDASNVLAMALQEKVDALLLLSQQEERHLLERNVNSALHGKTEELQRNLLQVTNEKVKALMELAQLKQEYQLLLEKLGNEPNQEKGVVNTGDRKLVTRERDGTLKNLLKKSYLRRWIAPLDVSVNEVDSSSNNEGKTLNHQSSGSIDFARMKIENATLKESMESMEHLTSSIHRLRLSLSKAKECVTSEGTISGVSEILSDVIHEAELLRTALSSSLPTSWPVEEDISYIGYSVGTDRGDHEGSDEKMDTVSAAGLEMVELLIFSAQTLMDLQTKIVFVPGIEVL
;
A
#
# COMPACT_ATOMS: atom_id res chain seq x y z
N MET A 1 63.77 14.01 138.89
CA MET A 1 64.10 15.17 138.04
C MET A 1 64.45 14.78 136.61
N GLU A 2 65.28 13.76 136.34
CA GLU A 2 65.67 13.41 134.97
C GLU A 2 64.52 12.83 134.11
N ALA A 3 63.71 11.92 134.66
CA ALA A 3 62.54 11.38 133.95
C ALA A 3 61.51 12.46 133.58
N GLU A 4 61.33 13.48 134.42
CA GLU A 4 60.43 14.60 134.15
C GLU A 4 60.93 15.49 133.00
N LYS A 5 62.26 15.70 132.91
CA LYS A 5 62.88 16.42 131.78
C LYS A 5 62.71 15.66 130.47
N GLN A 6 62.89 14.34 130.49
CA GLN A 6 62.69 13.49 129.31
C GLN A 6 61.23 13.48 128.86
N VAL A 7 60.27 13.36 129.80
CA VAL A 7 58.83 13.46 129.48
C VAL A 7 58.49 14.82 128.88
N LYS A 8 59.00 15.93 129.42
CA LYS A 8 58.79 17.27 128.86
C LYS A 8 59.43 17.45 127.48
N PHE A 9 60.61 16.86 127.24
CA PHE A 9 61.26 16.85 125.93
C PHE A 9 60.42 16.07 124.89
N PHE A 10 60.00 14.84 125.22
CA PHE A 10 59.14 14.05 124.34
C PHE A 10 57.79 14.71 124.10
N GLN A 11 57.19 15.33 125.12
CA GLN A 11 55.97 16.13 124.96
C GLN A 11 56.18 17.32 124.01
N GLY A 12 57.32 18.01 124.10
CA GLY A 12 57.70 19.09 123.18
C GLY A 12 57.88 18.59 121.73
N CYS A 13 58.64 17.51 121.52
CA CYS A 13 58.81 16.91 120.21
C CYS A 13 57.49 16.40 119.62
N MET A 14 56.63 15.78 120.44
CA MET A 14 55.30 15.36 120.01
C MET A 14 54.43 16.57 119.62
N ALA A 15 54.44 17.65 120.40
CA ALA A 15 53.69 18.85 120.08
C ALA A 15 54.16 19.50 118.76
N THR A 16 55.48 19.56 118.52
CA THR A 16 56.04 20.04 117.25
C THR A 16 55.65 19.14 116.08
N ALA A 17 55.76 17.82 116.23
CA ALA A 17 55.36 16.87 115.19
C ALA A 17 53.86 16.95 114.86
N PHE A 18 53.00 17.17 115.86
CA PHE A 18 51.57 17.41 115.62
C PHE A 18 51.32 18.75 114.92
N ALA A 19 52.02 19.82 115.30
CA ALA A 19 51.90 21.10 114.61
C ALA A 19 52.38 21.04 113.16
N GLU A 20 53.48 20.33 112.88
CA GLU A 20 53.97 20.09 111.51
C GLU A 20 53.00 19.24 110.69
N ARG A 21 52.43 18.18 111.31
CA ARG A 21 51.40 17.36 110.66
C ARG A 21 50.17 18.18 110.32
N ASP A 22 49.67 18.97 111.26
CA ASP A 22 48.46 19.77 111.07
C ASP A 22 48.69 20.86 110.02
N GLN A 23 49.87 21.49 110.00
CA GLN A 23 50.28 22.42 108.94
C GLN A 23 50.34 21.72 107.57
N ALA A 24 50.94 20.53 107.49
CA ALA A 24 51.02 19.75 106.25
C ALA A 24 49.63 19.30 105.76
N ILE A 25 48.69 18.97 106.66
CA ILE A 25 47.30 18.65 106.33
C ILE A 25 46.60 19.88 105.75
N ILE A 26 46.72 21.05 106.38
CA ILE A 26 46.12 22.29 105.88
C ILE A 26 46.71 22.67 104.51
N GLU A 27 48.02 22.53 104.33
CA GLU A 27 48.67 22.77 103.03
C GLU A 27 48.21 21.79 101.95
N ALA A 28 48.04 20.51 102.29
CA ALA A 28 47.53 19.49 101.38
C ALA A 28 46.05 19.74 101.02
N GLU A 29 45.20 20.11 101.97
CA GLU A 29 43.81 20.48 101.73
C GLU A 29 43.71 21.72 100.83
N LYS A 30 44.53 22.73 101.08
CA LYS A 30 44.61 23.92 100.23
C LYS A 30 45.10 23.58 98.81
N ALA A 31 46.08 22.69 98.68
CA ALA A 31 46.55 22.22 97.38
C ALA A 31 45.44 21.46 96.63
N LYS A 32 44.65 20.64 97.33
CA LYS A 32 43.51 19.92 96.77
C LYS A 32 42.39 20.86 96.32
N GLU A 33 42.04 21.88 97.11
CA GLU A 33 41.05 22.90 96.71
C GLU A 33 41.52 23.67 95.46
N ASN A 34 42.80 24.02 95.41
CA ASN A 34 43.40 24.64 94.22
C ASN A 34 43.37 23.71 93.00
N GLU A 35 43.58 22.40 93.18
CA GLU A 35 43.48 21.40 92.11
C GLU A 35 42.04 21.28 91.59
N GLU A 36 41.05 21.19 92.48
CA GLU A 36 39.63 21.11 92.12
C GLU A 36 39.16 22.37 91.37
N THR A 37 39.58 23.56 91.80
CA THR A 37 39.28 24.82 91.10
C THR A 37 39.95 24.89 89.74
N MET A 38 41.22 24.45 89.61
CA MET A 38 41.89 24.34 88.31
C MET A 38 41.20 23.34 87.39
N PHE A 39 40.75 22.20 87.91
CA PHE A 39 40.02 21.19 87.13
C PHE A 39 38.72 21.75 86.56
N GLN A 40 37.95 22.51 87.36
CA GLN A 40 36.74 23.19 86.90
C GLN A 40 37.04 24.23 85.81
N GLN A 41 38.12 25.01 85.96
CA GLN A 41 38.54 25.97 84.93
C GLN A 41 38.95 25.26 83.63
N ILE A 42 39.75 24.18 83.72
CA ILE A 42 40.18 23.38 82.56
C ILE A 42 38.96 22.78 81.85
N HIS A 43 37.99 22.25 82.59
CA HIS A 43 36.74 21.77 82.02
C HIS A 43 36.00 22.89 81.27
N GLY A 44 35.87 24.07 81.86
CA GLY A 44 35.26 25.24 81.21
C GLY A 44 36.00 25.68 79.94
N PHE A 45 37.34 25.62 79.93
CA PHE A 45 38.13 25.87 78.73
C PHE A 45 37.92 24.79 77.67
N HIS A 46 37.86 23.52 78.07
CA HIS A 46 37.64 22.41 77.15
C HIS A 46 36.29 22.53 76.44
N GLN A 47 35.22 22.77 77.19
CA GLN A 47 33.89 22.98 76.63
C GLN A 47 33.86 24.16 75.64
N ARG A 48 34.52 25.28 75.97
CA ARG A 48 34.63 26.43 75.05
C ARG A 48 35.40 26.08 73.78
N VAL A 49 36.45 25.27 73.89
CA VAL A 49 37.22 24.81 72.72
C VAL A 49 36.36 23.91 71.84
N GLU A 50 35.57 23.02 72.40
CA GLU A 50 34.64 22.18 71.64
C GLU A 50 33.57 23.01 70.93
N GLU A 51 32.95 23.97 71.61
CA GLU A 51 31.97 24.91 71.03
C GLU A 51 32.59 25.71 69.87
N LEU A 52 33.77 26.32 70.08
CA LEU A 52 34.48 27.05 69.04
C LEU A 52 34.88 26.14 67.87
N THR A 53 35.27 24.90 68.14
CA THR A 53 35.60 23.93 67.09
C THR A 53 34.37 23.59 66.25
N ALA A 54 33.22 23.37 66.88
CA ALA A 54 31.96 23.12 66.19
C ALA A 54 31.52 24.32 65.34
N ASP A 55 31.68 25.54 65.85
CA ASP A 55 31.37 26.76 65.09
C ASP A 55 32.35 26.99 63.94
N CYS A 56 33.64 26.72 64.13
CA CYS A 56 34.63 26.73 63.04
C CYS A 56 34.29 25.72 61.94
N LEU A 57 33.80 24.53 62.28
CA LEU A 57 33.35 23.53 61.31
C LEU A 57 32.15 24.04 60.51
N LYS A 58 31.12 24.58 61.17
CA LYS A 58 29.95 25.17 60.49
C LYS A 58 30.35 26.33 59.58
N LEU A 59 31.25 27.20 60.04
CA LEU A 59 31.74 28.33 59.24
C LEU A 59 32.48 27.82 57.99
N LYS A 60 33.27 26.75 58.14
CA LYS A 60 33.96 26.11 57.02
C LYS A 60 32.97 25.52 56.02
N GLU A 61 31.97 24.77 56.47
CA GLU A 61 30.91 24.22 55.60
C GLU A 61 30.17 25.33 54.85
N PHE A 62 29.83 26.43 55.53
CA PHE A 62 29.19 27.59 54.92
C PHE A 62 30.10 28.27 53.88
N ASN A 63 31.40 28.43 54.19
CA ASN A 63 32.37 29.00 53.27
C ASN A 63 32.57 28.11 52.03
N ASP A 64 32.66 26.79 52.22
CA ASP A 64 32.77 25.82 51.12
C ASP A 64 31.52 25.88 50.22
N ALA A 65 30.32 25.99 50.82
CA ALA A 65 29.08 26.17 50.07
C ALA A 65 29.05 27.48 49.27
N LEU A 66 29.48 28.60 49.86
CA LEU A 66 29.61 29.88 49.16
C LEU A 66 30.61 29.82 48.01
N GLN A 67 31.72 29.12 48.17
CA GLN A 67 32.72 28.97 47.12
C GLN A 67 32.18 28.16 45.94
N ILE A 68 31.39 27.11 46.21
CA ILE A 68 30.69 26.34 45.18
C ILE A 68 29.67 27.23 44.45
N ASP A 69 28.84 27.96 45.19
CA ASP A 69 27.82 28.84 44.62
C ASP A 69 28.44 29.96 43.76
N GLN A 70 29.52 30.57 44.23
CA GLN A 70 30.30 31.54 43.47
C GLN A 70 30.80 30.93 42.15
N ALA A 71 31.35 29.71 42.17
CA ALA A 71 31.81 29.05 40.96
C ALA A 71 30.66 28.75 39.97
N VAL A 72 29.49 28.36 40.48
CA VAL A 72 28.27 28.14 39.68
C VAL A 72 27.82 29.45 39.03
N HIS A 73 27.73 30.53 39.81
CA HIS A 73 27.34 31.85 39.31
C HIS A 73 28.34 32.41 38.30
N MET A 74 29.65 32.23 38.50
CA MET A 74 30.66 32.61 37.51
C MET A 74 30.45 31.86 36.18
N LYS A 75 30.19 30.55 36.24
CA LYS A 75 29.90 29.75 35.03
C LYS A 75 28.62 30.20 34.33
N GLN A 76 27.56 30.51 35.09
CA GLN A 76 26.33 31.06 34.54
C GLN A 76 26.57 32.42 33.88
N ASN A 77 27.36 33.30 34.51
CA ASN A 77 27.69 34.61 33.96
C ASN A 77 28.47 34.49 32.64
N GLU A 78 29.41 33.55 32.54
CA GLU A 78 30.09 33.25 31.27
C GLU A 78 29.13 32.73 30.19
N ASN A 79 28.13 31.93 30.57
CA ASN A 79 27.07 31.51 29.63
C ASN A 79 26.22 32.72 29.18
N PHE A 80 25.82 33.59 30.10
CA PHE A 80 25.06 34.80 29.76
C PHE A 80 25.86 35.72 28.85
N LYS A 81 27.15 35.95 29.12
CA LYS A 81 28.05 36.70 28.22
C LYS A 81 28.07 36.11 26.81
N LYS A 82 28.16 34.78 26.67
CA LYS A 82 28.09 34.13 25.34
C LYS A 82 26.75 34.37 24.66
N VAL A 83 25.64 34.28 25.39
CA VAL A 83 24.29 34.51 24.87
C VAL A 83 24.13 35.96 24.42
N ILE A 84 24.48 36.92 25.27
CA ILE A 84 24.48 38.36 24.99
C ILE A 84 25.31 38.64 23.73
N ASN A 85 26.52 38.09 23.64
CA ASN A 85 27.38 38.32 22.48
C ASN A 85 26.77 37.77 21.18
N LYS A 86 26.12 36.61 21.22
CA LYS A 86 25.42 36.04 20.06
C LYS A 86 24.26 36.93 19.60
N PHE A 87 23.40 37.35 20.53
CA PHE A 87 22.28 38.23 20.19
C PHE A 87 22.76 39.59 19.68
N PHE A 88 23.81 40.14 20.30
CA PHE A 88 24.44 41.38 19.83
C PHE A 88 25.02 41.23 18.42
N GLN A 89 25.66 40.10 18.10
CA GLN A 89 26.15 39.79 16.75
C GLN A 89 25.03 39.67 15.72
N ILE A 90 23.91 39.01 16.06
CA ILE A 90 22.75 38.92 15.17
C ILE A 90 22.21 40.31 14.81
N ARG A 91 22.29 41.26 15.75
CA ARG A 91 21.78 42.61 15.54
C ARG A 91 22.66 43.51 14.67
N GLN A 92 23.98 43.29 14.63
CA GLN A 92 24.94 44.16 13.96
C GLN A 92 25.30 43.63 12.56
N PRO A 93 24.76 44.18 11.45
CA PRO A 93 24.80 43.49 10.16
C PRO A 93 26.15 43.56 9.43
N SER A 94 27.06 44.47 9.78
CA SER A 94 28.40 44.61 9.18
C SER A 94 29.08 45.92 9.60
N VAL A 95 29.77 45.95 10.75
CA VAL A 95 30.82 46.97 10.97
C VAL A 95 31.97 46.31 11.75
N LYS A 96 33.10 46.14 11.04
CA LYS A 96 34.42 45.90 11.64
C LYS A 96 34.71 47.00 12.66
N GLU A 97 35.34 46.62 13.77
CA GLU A 97 35.89 47.49 14.84
C GLU A 97 34.95 47.80 16.00
N PHE A 98 34.51 46.79 16.74
CA PHE A 98 34.17 46.97 18.16
C PHE A 98 34.56 45.73 18.97
N GLU A 99 35.86 45.48 19.07
CA GLU A 99 36.39 44.47 19.99
C GLU A 99 36.34 44.93 21.47
N ASP A 100 36.08 46.22 21.72
CA ASP A 100 36.13 46.85 23.06
C ASP A 100 34.79 47.42 23.58
N THR A 101 33.63 47.00 23.07
CA THR A 101 32.33 47.40 23.66
C THR A 101 32.13 46.71 25.02
N SER A 102 31.90 47.50 26.07
CA SER A 102 31.68 46.98 27.42
C SER A 102 30.43 46.09 27.49
N TRP A 103 30.42 45.11 28.40
CA TRP A 103 29.25 44.21 28.55
C TRP A 103 27.99 44.98 28.92
N ASP A 104 28.12 46.06 29.69
CA ASP A 104 27.01 46.92 30.08
C ASP A 104 26.39 47.63 28.88
N GLU A 105 27.21 48.11 27.93
CA GLU A 105 26.73 48.70 26.68
C GLU A 105 26.02 47.66 25.80
N LYS A 106 26.57 46.44 25.66
CA LYS A 106 25.91 45.36 24.90
C LYS A 106 24.54 45.02 25.49
N CYS A 107 24.45 44.90 26.81
CA CYS A 107 23.20 44.66 27.51
C CYS A 107 22.22 45.82 27.34
N ALA A 108 22.67 47.07 27.50
CA ALA A 108 21.84 48.26 27.33
C ALA A 108 21.27 48.35 25.90
N CYS A 109 22.06 48.01 24.88
CA CYS A 109 21.58 47.95 23.50
C CYS A 109 20.48 46.89 23.32
N LEU A 110 20.70 45.65 23.78
CA LEU A 110 19.72 44.58 23.64
C LEU A 110 18.44 44.82 24.45
N LEU A 111 18.54 45.45 25.63
CA LEU A 111 17.39 45.79 26.48
C LEU A 111 16.61 46.99 25.96
N GLY A 112 17.25 47.88 25.20
CA GLY A 112 16.62 49.03 24.56
C GLY A 112 15.91 48.69 23.25
N ASP A 113 16.03 47.45 22.76
CA ASP A 113 15.39 47.04 21.52
C ASP A 113 13.87 46.91 21.71
N PRO A 114 13.06 47.43 20.76
CA PRO A 114 11.62 47.25 20.77
C PRO A 114 11.26 45.77 20.53
N GLU A 115 10.12 45.30 21.06
CA GLU A 115 9.70 43.89 20.97
C GLU A 115 9.53 43.43 19.51
N GLU A 116 9.22 44.34 18.60
CA GLU A 116 9.13 44.13 17.16
C GLU A 116 10.49 43.79 16.50
N ALA A 117 11.62 44.13 17.13
CA ALA A 117 12.95 43.78 16.62
C ALA A 117 13.32 42.30 16.89
N TRP A 118 12.65 41.67 17.86
CA TRP A 118 12.91 40.29 18.31
C TRP A 118 11.73 39.35 18.05
N SER A 119 10.55 39.88 17.73
CA SER A 119 9.39 39.09 17.34
C SER A 119 9.31 39.00 15.82
N PHE A 120 9.34 37.76 15.31
CA PHE A 120 8.92 37.45 13.95
C PHE A 120 7.39 37.39 13.85
N ASN A 121 6.66 38.13 14.69
CA ASN A 121 5.19 38.22 14.63
C ASN A 121 4.75 39.21 13.55
N ASP A 122 5.33 39.12 12.36
CA ASP A 122 4.76 39.75 11.20
C ASP A 122 3.52 38.95 10.75
N ALA A 123 2.58 39.62 10.08
CA ALA A 123 1.36 38.96 9.61
C ALA A 123 1.65 37.78 8.67
N SER A 124 2.83 37.73 8.05
CA SER A 124 3.28 36.67 7.16
C SER A 124 3.66 35.40 7.94
N THR A 125 4.43 35.51 9.02
CA THR A 125 4.86 34.37 9.84
C THR A 125 3.67 33.75 10.58
N SER A 126 2.73 34.56 11.09
CA SER A 126 1.52 34.03 11.73
C SER A 126 0.64 33.24 10.75
N LYS A 127 0.53 33.70 9.49
CA LYS A 127 -0.18 32.95 8.42
C LYS A 127 0.53 31.65 8.08
N TYR A 128 1.86 31.67 7.99
CA TYR A 128 2.64 30.47 7.73
C TYR A 128 2.49 29.43 8.85
N VAL A 129 2.57 29.85 10.12
CA VAL A 129 2.35 28.96 11.28
C VAL A 129 0.94 28.37 11.25
N SER A 130 -0.08 29.19 11.00
CA SER A 130 -1.47 28.70 10.90
C SER A 130 -1.66 27.68 9.76
N ALA A 131 -1.02 27.92 8.61
CA ALA A 131 -1.04 26.99 7.48
C ALA A 131 -0.36 25.65 7.80
N LEU A 132 0.75 25.68 8.55
CA LEU A 132 1.42 24.46 9.02
C LEU A 132 0.57 23.70 10.04
N GLU A 133 -0.08 24.39 10.97
CA GLU A 133 -0.99 23.77 11.94
C GLU A 133 -2.18 23.10 11.24
N GLU A 134 -2.75 23.75 10.22
CA GLU A 134 -3.82 23.17 9.42
C GLU A 134 -3.35 21.94 8.62
N GLN A 135 -2.13 21.97 8.06
CA GLN A 135 -1.55 20.80 7.40
C GLN A 135 -1.31 19.64 8.38
N LEU A 136 -0.84 19.93 9.60
CA LEU A 136 -0.66 18.92 10.64
C LEU A 136 -1.98 18.27 11.04
N GLU A 137 -3.04 19.06 11.19
CA GLU A 137 -4.36 18.53 11.52
C GLU A 137 -4.95 17.69 10.37
N ARG A 138 -4.75 18.10 9.11
CA ARG A 138 -5.10 17.29 7.94
C ARG A 138 -4.34 15.96 7.92
N LEU A 139 -3.04 15.98 8.20
CA LEU A 139 -2.23 14.78 8.26
C LEU A 139 -2.71 13.85 9.39
N ARG A 140 -3.04 14.40 10.55
CA ARG A 140 -3.56 13.64 11.69
C ARG A 140 -4.86 12.92 11.35
N ASN A 141 -5.82 13.63 10.76
CA ASN A 141 -7.07 13.05 10.29
C ASN A 141 -6.86 11.95 9.24
N SER A 142 -5.91 12.13 8.33
CA SER A 142 -5.56 11.12 7.32
C SER A 142 -4.95 9.86 7.93
N MET A 143 -4.13 10.02 8.98
CA MET A 143 -3.54 8.92 9.73
C MET A 143 -4.61 8.12 10.48
N ASP A 144 -5.54 8.80 11.15
CA ASP A 144 -6.66 8.16 11.85
C ASP A 144 -7.55 7.37 10.87
N TYR A 145 -7.80 7.92 9.68
CA TYR A 145 -8.52 7.22 8.62
C TYR A 145 -7.80 5.95 8.14
N LEU A 146 -6.49 6.03 7.91
CA LEU A 146 -5.67 4.88 7.51
C LEU A 146 -5.63 3.82 8.61
N GLN A 147 -5.49 4.23 9.87
CA GLN A 147 -5.49 3.32 11.01
C GLN A 147 -6.84 2.60 11.16
N ASN A 148 -7.96 3.30 10.93
CA ASN A 148 -9.28 2.69 10.90
C ASN A 148 -9.45 1.70 9.73
N LYS A 149 -8.98 2.06 8.53
CA LYS A 149 -8.95 1.12 7.38
C LYS A 149 -8.13 -0.13 7.68
N LEU A 150 -6.96 0.02 8.29
CA LEU A 150 -6.10 -1.10 8.66
C LEU A 150 -6.81 -2.04 9.66
N ARG A 151 -7.49 -1.46 10.67
CA ARG A 151 -8.27 -2.23 11.65
C ARG A 151 -9.37 -3.06 10.98
N VAL A 152 -10.17 -2.44 10.12
CA VAL A 152 -11.24 -3.15 9.38
C VAL A 152 -10.65 -4.19 8.43
N GLY A 153 -9.53 -3.89 7.76
CA GLY A 153 -8.82 -4.84 6.92
C GLY A 153 -8.38 -6.08 7.68
N LEU A 154 -7.87 -5.92 8.91
CA LEU A 154 -7.47 -7.03 9.78
C LEU A 154 -8.67 -7.88 10.23
N GLU A 155 -9.82 -7.26 10.50
CA GLU A 155 -11.05 -7.98 10.82
C GLU A 155 -11.53 -8.85 9.66
N ILE A 156 -11.49 -8.30 8.44
CA ILE A 156 -11.82 -9.03 7.20
C ILE A 156 -10.84 -10.20 7.00
N GLU A 157 -9.54 -9.96 7.12
CA GLU A 157 -8.52 -11.01 6.99
C GLU A 157 -8.76 -12.15 8.00
N ASN A 158 -9.04 -11.80 9.25
CA ASN A 158 -9.34 -12.79 10.29
C ASN A 158 -10.60 -13.60 9.97
N HIS A 159 -11.65 -12.97 9.44
CA HIS A 159 -12.86 -13.68 9.01
C HIS A 159 -12.56 -14.65 7.87
N LEU A 160 -11.82 -14.19 6.84
CA LEU A 160 -11.43 -15.01 5.70
C LEU A 160 -10.56 -16.19 6.13
N LYS A 161 -9.57 -15.97 7.01
CA LYS A 161 -8.71 -17.02 7.55
C LYS A 161 -9.51 -18.09 8.30
N LYS A 162 -10.51 -17.69 9.09
CA LYS A 162 -11.43 -18.65 9.74
C LYS A 162 -12.23 -19.44 8.70
N GLY A 163 -12.73 -18.79 7.66
CA GLY A 163 -13.46 -19.45 6.57
C GLY A 163 -12.61 -20.49 5.84
N VAL A 164 -11.37 -20.13 5.49
CA VAL A 164 -10.40 -21.04 4.85
C VAL A 164 -10.14 -22.27 5.73
N ASN A 165 -9.88 -22.07 7.03
CA ASN A 165 -9.66 -23.19 7.95
C ASN A 165 -10.86 -24.16 8.04
N VAL A 166 -12.10 -23.65 7.93
CA VAL A 166 -13.31 -24.48 7.91
C VAL A 166 -13.40 -25.28 6.62
N LEU A 167 -13.12 -24.65 5.47
CA LEU A 167 -13.12 -25.30 4.17
C LEU A 167 -12.03 -26.37 4.06
N GLU A 168 -10.83 -26.08 4.54
CA GLU A 168 -9.71 -27.03 4.57
C GLU A 168 -10.06 -28.29 5.37
N LYS A 169 -10.69 -28.11 6.56
CA LYS A 169 -11.17 -29.25 7.36
C LYS A 169 -12.23 -30.08 6.62
N LYS A 170 -13.17 -29.42 5.91
CA LYS A 170 -14.18 -30.12 5.11
C LYS A 170 -13.55 -30.87 3.94
N GLN A 171 -12.56 -30.28 3.28
CA GLN A 171 -11.82 -30.91 2.19
C GLN A 171 -11.11 -32.17 2.69
N ILE A 172 -10.36 -32.09 3.78
CA ILE A 172 -9.69 -33.26 4.38
C ILE A 172 -10.70 -34.37 4.72
N TYR A 173 -11.87 -34.00 5.25
CA TYR A 173 -12.93 -34.95 5.55
C TYR A 173 -13.49 -35.63 4.29
N MET A 174 -13.78 -34.85 3.24
CA MET A 174 -14.28 -35.39 1.97
C MET A 174 -13.24 -36.27 1.28
N ASP A 175 -11.98 -35.86 1.24
CA ASP A 175 -10.89 -36.65 0.66
C ASP A 175 -10.77 -38.01 1.35
N LYS A 176 -10.87 -38.04 2.68
CA LYS A 176 -10.88 -39.30 3.45
C LYS A 176 -12.07 -40.19 3.10
N LEU A 177 -13.26 -39.59 2.94
CA LEU A 177 -14.48 -40.33 2.57
C LEU A 177 -14.36 -40.92 1.17
N VAL A 178 -13.85 -40.16 0.20
CA VAL A 178 -13.58 -40.63 -1.16
C VAL A 178 -12.53 -41.73 -1.15
N GLN A 179 -11.44 -41.57 -0.42
CA GLN A 179 -10.37 -42.56 -0.33
C GLN A 179 -10.89 -43.88 0.26
N ASN A 180 -11.72 -43.83 1.31
CA ASN A 180 -12.37 -45.00 1.87
C ASN A 180 -13.31 -45.66 0.85
N GLY A 181 -14.16 -44.88 0.16
CA GLY A 181 -15.06 -45.41 -0.87
C GLY A 181 -14.32 -46.08 -2.03
N ILE A 182 -13.19 -45.52 -2.46
CA ILE A 182 -12.32 -46.13 -3.49
C ILE A 182 -11.70 -47.43 -2.96
N ALA A 183 -11.24 -47.46 -1.71
CA ALA A 183 -10.68 -48.65 -1.10
C ALA A 183 -11.72 -49.78 -1.00
N ASP A 184 -12.94 -49.45 -0.57
CA ASP A 184 -14.05 -50.39 -0.48
C ASP A 184 -14.42 -50.95 -1.87
N LEU A 185 -14.56 -50.08 -2.87
CA LEU A 185 -14.84 -50.48 -4.24
C LEU A 185 -13.74 -51.39 -4.82
N LYS A 186 -12.46 -51.06 -4.56
CA LYS A 186 -11.32 -51.88 -4.98
C LYS A 186 -11.34 -53.26 -4.31
N SER A 187 -11.70 -53.32 -3.03
CA SER A 187 -11.82 -54.59 -2.30
C SER A 187 -12.96 -55.45 -2.87
N TYR A 188 -14.12 -54.83 -3.16
CA TYR A 188 -15.27 -55.50 -3.76
C TYR A 188 -14.95 -56.01 -5.17
N HIS A 189 -14.31 -55.19 -6.00
CA HIS A 189 -13.85 -55.59 -7.32
C HIS A 189 -12.85 -56.74 -7.26
N SER A 190 -11.90 -56.72 -6.31
CA SER A 190 -10.97 -57.84 -6.12
C SER A 190 -11.73 -59.12 -5.78
N LYS A 191 -12.67 -59.06 -4.84
CA LYS A 191 -13.49 -60.21 -4.45
C LYS A 191 -14.28 -60.79 -5.63
N CYS A 192 -14.96 -59.93 -6.40
CA CYS A 192 -15.72 -60.34 -7.58
C CYS A 192 -14.81 -60.96 -8.65
N ARG A 193 -13.64 -60.37 -8.90
CA ARG A 193 -12.65 -60.93 -9.84
C ARG A 193 -12.19 -62.32 -9.38
N ASP A 194 -11.88 -62.48 -8.10
CA ASP A 194 -11.38 -63.74 -7.56
C ASP A 194 -12.49 -64.82 -7.62
N GLU A 195 -13.75 -64.47 -7.36
CA GLU A 195 -14.93 -65.35 -7.55
C GLU A 195 -15.10 -65.78 -9.03
N ILE A 196 -15.01 -64.84 -9.97
CA ILE A 196 -15.08 -65.13 -11.42
C ILE A 196 -13.94 -66.04 -11.85
N MET A 197 -12.71 -65.76 -11.38
CA MET A 197 -11.52 -66.56 -11.71
C MET A 197 -11.67 -68.01 -11.21
N ASN A 198 -12.20 -68.18 -9.99
CA ASN A 198 -12.46 -69.51 -9.43
C ASN A 198 -13.51 -70.28 -10.24
N LEU A 199 -14.64 -69.64 -10.60
CA LEU A 199 -15.68 -70.27 -11.41
C LEU A 199 -15.18 -70.69 -12.80
N LEU A 200 -14.35 -69.86 -13.44
CA LEU A 200 -13.71 -70.18 -14.72
C LEU A 200 -12.74 -71.35 -14.59
N GLY A 201 -11.91 -71.38 -13.53
CA GLY A 201 -10.99 -72.47 -13.26
C GLY A 201 -11.70 -73.80 -12.96
N ASP A 202 -12.79 -73.75 -12.19
CA ASP A 202 -13.65 -74.90 -11.93
C ASP A 202 -14.26 -75.42 -13.24
N GLY A 203 -14.81 -74.53 -14.07
CA GLY A 203 -15.34 -74.86 -15.39
C GLY A 203 -14.31 -75.49 -16.32
N GLU A 204 -13.10 -74.92 -16.37
CA GLU A 204 -11.97 -75.47 -17.12
C GLU A 204 -11.61 -76.88 -16.63
N SER A 205 -11.56 -77.09 -15.31
CA SER A 205 -11.26 -78.39 -14.72
C SER A 205 -12.32 -79.46 -15.07
N ILE A 206 -13.60 -79.08 -15.08
CA ILE A 206 -14.72 -79.95 -15.46
C ILE A 206 -14.62 -80.31 -16.94
N ILE A 207 -14.42 -79.32 -17.81
CA ILE A 207 -14.27 -79.55 -19.26
C ILE A 207 -13.08 -80.44 -19.54
N LYS A 208 -11.93 -80.19 -18.88
CA LYS A 208 -10.73 -81.00 -19.01
C LYS A 208 -10.95 -82.45 -18.55
N SER A 209 -11.63 -82.65 -17.42
CA SER A 209 -12.02 -83.98 -16.94
C SER A 209 -12.92 -84.71 -17.94
N LEU A 210 -13.96 -84.04 -18.44
CA LEU A 210 -14.87 -84.61 -19.43
C LEU A 210 -14.14 -84.95 -20.75
N THR A 211 -13.22 -84.08 -21.17
CA THR A 211 -12.40 -84.28 -22.36
C THR A 211 -11.49 -85.49 -22.20
N ASN A 212 -10.85 -85.67 -21.04
CA ASN A 212 -10.05 -86.85 -20.74
C ASN A 212 -10.89 -88.14 -20.75
N VAL A 213 -12.12 -88.10 -20.21
CA VAL A 213 -13.05 -89.26 -20.27
C VAL A 213 -13.45 -89.58 -21.71
N ILE A 214 -13.69 -88.57 -22.54
CA ILE A 214 -13.97 -88.75 -23.97
C ILE A 214 -12.75 -89.32 -24.69
N ASP A 215 -11.55 -88.78 -24.44
CA ASP A 215 -10.30 -89.25 -25.05
C ASP A 215 -10.00 -90.70 -24.65
N GLU A 216 -10.22 -91.07 -23.39
CA GLU A 216 -10.10 -92.45 -22.91
C GLU A 216 -11.10 -93.37 -23.62
N LYS A 217 -12.36 -92.93 -23.80
CA LYS A 217 -13.35 -93.67 -24.60
C LYS A 217 -12.92 -93.80 -26.07
N ILE A 218 -12.43 -92.74 -26.70
CA ILE A 218 -11.96 -92.77 -28.10
C ILE A 218 -10.78 -93.76 -28.22
N ARG A 219 -9.79 -93.70 -27.33
CA ARG A 219 -8.70 -94.69 -27.29
C ARG A 219 -9.21 -96.11 -27.10
N SER A 220 -10.25 -96.32 -26.27
CA SER A 220 -10.87 -97.64 -26.12
C SER A 220 -11.55 -98.14 -27.41
N PHE A 221 -12.12 -97.23 -28.22
CA PHE A 221 -12.68 -97.56 -29.54
C PHE A 221 -11.56 -97.88 -30.55
N ASP A 222 -10.45 -97.13 -30.54
CA ASP A 222 -9.28 -97.36 -31.39
C ASP A 222 -8.58 -98.70 -31.09
N LEU A 223 -8.52 -99.13 -29.83
CA LEU A 223 -8.01 -100.47 -29.47
C LEU A 223 -9.00 -101.61 -29.79
N SER A 224 -10.28 -101.32 -30.03
CA SER A 224 -11.31 -102.32 -30.34
C SER A 224 -11.48 -102.61 -31.84
N THR A 225 -10.78 -101.86 -32.72
CA THR A 225 -11.02 -101.92 -34.16
C THR A 225 -9.81 -102.48 -34.91
N VAL A 226 -9.87 -103.78 -35.24
CA VAL A 226 -9.22 -104.33 -36.44
C VAL A 226 -10.09 -103.94 -37.65
N PRO A 227 -9.48 -103.47 -38.76
CA PRO A 227 -10.15 -102.65 -39.75
C PRO A 227 -10.92 -103.52 -40.74
N ASN A 228 -12.16 -103.16 -41.06
CA ASN A 228 -12.81 -103.65 -42.28
C ASN A 228 -13.99 -102.78 -42.73
N LEU A 229 -13.92 -102.42 -44.02
CA LEU A 229 -14.99 -102.06 -44.97
C LEU A 229 -15.44 -100.58 -44.94
N THR A 230 -14.84 -99.68 -45.73
CA THR A 230 -15.01 -99.50 -47.21
C THR A 230 -16.43 -99.00 -47.53
N LEU A 231 -16.61 -97.69 -47.68
CA LEU A 231 -16.68 -96.94 -48.96
C LEU A 231 -17.98 -97.16 -49.74
N GLN A 232 -18.86 -96.15 -49.72
CA GLN A 232 -19.79 -95.82 -50.81
C GLN A 232 -20.30 -94.38 -50.58
N ARG A 233 -19.63 -93.34 -51.08
CA ARG A 233 -19.58 -92.81 -52.45
C ARG A 233 -20.95 -92.35 -52.98
N ASP A 234 -21.01 -91.02 -53.08
CA ASP A 234 -21.69 -90.09 -54.01
C ASP A 234 -23.22 -90.02 -54.09
N ALA A 235 -23.72 -88.82 -53.79
CA ALA A 235 -24.40 -88.00 -54.79
C ALA A 235 -24.17 -86.51 -54.47
N GLU A 236 -23.50 -85.82 -55.40
CA GLU A 236 -23.37 -84.37 -55.49
C GLU A 236 -24.74 -83.69 -55.66
N LEU A 237 -24.95 -82.51 -55.09
CA LEU A 237 -25.63 -81.41 -55.79
C LEU A 237 -25.40 -80.05 -55.09
N GLU A 238 -24.76 -79.16 -55.85
CA GLU A 238 -24.96 -77.70 -55.96
C GLU A 238 -24.47 -76.76 -54.84
N GLU A 239 -23.50 -75.95 -55.26
CA GLU A 239 -23.06 -74.69 -54.68
C GLU A 239 -24.19 -73.64 -54.70
N SER A 240 -24.33 -72.87 -53.63
CA SER A 240 -24.82 -71.50 -53.74
C SER A 240 -24.05 -70.63 -52.75
N GLU A 241 -23.13 -69.84 -53.31
CA GLU A 241 -22.68 -68.59 -52.72
C GLU A 241 -23.88 -67.70 -52.39
N GLY A 242 -23.76 -66.87 -51.36
CA GLY A 242 -24.53 -65.63 -51.34
C GLY A 242 -24.93 -65.07 -49.97
N VAL A 243 -24.08 -64.16 -49.49
CA VAL A 243 -24.47 -62.86 -48.91
C VAL A 243 -24.95 -62.83 -47.45
N GLY A 244 -24.21 -62.06 -46.66
CA GLY A 244 -24.43 -61.79 -45.25
C GLY A 244 -25.67 -60.95 -44.93
N MET A 245 -26.24 -61.24 -43.76
CA MET A 245 -27.31 -60.46 -43.15
C MET A 245 -26.76 -59.46 -42.14
N HIS A 246 -26.72 -58.20 -42.57
CA HIS A 246 -26.86 -57.04 -41.68
C HIS A 246 -28.25 -57.06 -41.03
N ILE A 247 -28.33 -56.90 -39.71
CA ILE A 247 -29.58 -56.57 -39.02
C ILE A 247 -29.46 -55.14 -38.50
N SER A 248 -30.22 -54.24 -39.12
CA SER A 248 -30.56 -52.92 -38.58
C SER A 248 -32.08 -52.89 -38.35
N PRO A 249 -32.57 -52.21 -37.30
CA PRO A 249 -33.88 -52.44 -36.71
C PRO A 249 -34.96 -51.55 -37.32
N GLN A 250 -36.18 -52.06 -37.41
CA GLN A 250 -37.35 -51.19 -37.60
C GLN A 250 -38.54 -51.65 -36.76
N ALA A 251 -39.25 -50.62 -36.30
CA ALA A 251 -40.27 -50.61 -35.29
C ALA A 251 -41.70 -50.80 -35.84
N LYS A 252 -42.60 -51.09 -34.89
CA LYS A 252 -44.05 -50.80 -34.84
C LYS A 252 -44.99 -51.70 -35.69
N PRO A 253 -46.32 -51.65 -35.44
CA PRO A 253 -47.04 -51.87 -34.18
C PRO A 253 -48.26 -52.80 -34.41
N ILE A 254 -48.92 -53.33 -33.36
CA ILE A 254 -50.27 -53.92 -33.55
C ILE A 254 -51.20 -53.48 -32.40
N SER A 255 -52.30 -52.84 -32.81
CA SER A 255 -53.47 -52.47 -32.03
C SER A 255 -54.61 -53.46 -32.23
N ASP A 256 -55.41 -53.62 -31.18
CA ASP A 256 -56.85 -53.89 -31.11
C ASP A 256 -57.44 -55.21 -31.66
N TYR A 257 -58.11 -55.95 -30.75
CA TYR A 257 -59.45 -56.49 -31.03
C TYR A 257 -60.37 -56.38 -29.80
N LYS A 258 -61.64 -56.14 -30.11
CA LYS A 258 -62.71 -55.56 -29.29
C LYS A 258 -63.73 -56.61 -28.84
N ARG A 259 -64.07 -56.57 -27.55
CA ARG A 259 -65.39 -56.71 -26.87
C ARG A 259 -66.34 -57.86 -27.27
N ASN A 260 -66.74 -58.67 -26.26
CA ASN A 260 -68.12 -58.76 -25.75
C ASN A 260 -68.18 -59.48 -24.39
N SER A 261 -68.80 -58.82 -23.40
CA SER A 261 -69.10 -59.36 -22.05
C SER A 261 -70.31 -60.31 -22.07
N PRO A 262 -70.55 -61.06 -20.98
CA PRO A 262 -71.60 -60.60 -20.06
C PRO A 262 -71.30 -60.78 -18.55
N ARG A 263 -71.53 -59.68 -17.83
CA ARG A 263 -72.32 -59.53 -16.60
C ARG A 263 -72.04 -60.39 -15.35
N ALA A 264 -71.48 -59.68 -14.36
CA ALA A 264 -71.83 -59.62 -12.93
C ALA A 264 -71.66 -60.88 -12.06
N LEU A 265 -70.64 -60.83 -11.20
CA LEU A 265 -70.79 -61.09 -9.77
C LEU A 265 -69.91 -60.10 -8.99
N SER A 266 -70.60 -59.36 -8.12
CA SER A 266 -70.14 -58.47 -7.07
C SER A 266 -69.02 -59.06 -6.21
N VAL A 267 -67.96 -58.29 -5.96
CA VAL A 267 -67.44 -57.92 -4.62
C VAL A 267 -66.22 -56.99 -4.80
N GLY A 268 -66.24 -55.85 -4.10
CA GLY A 268 -65.03 -55.10 -3.75
C GLY A 268 -64.74 -53.81 -4.52
N ALA A 269 -65.55 -52.78 -4.30
CA ALA A 269 -65.11 -51.40 -4.50
C ALA A 269 -63.99 -51.08 -3.48
N GLY A 270 -62.81 -50.63 -3.94
CA GLY A 270 -61.80 -50.08 -3.02
C GLY A 270 -60.33 -50.02 -3.45
N LEU A 271 -59.91 -50.41 -4.66
CA LEU A 271 -58.47 -50.57 -4.96
C LEU A 271 -57.92 -49.88 -6.22
N GLU A 272 -58.74 -49.19 -7.02
CA GLU A 272 -58.28 -48.58 -8.29
C GLU A 272 -57.74 -47.14 -8.12
N GLY A 273 -58.03 -46.48 -6.99
CA GLY A 273 -57.55 -45.12 -6.69
C GLY A 273 -56.08 -45.06 -6.26
N ASP A 274 -55.58 -46.07 -5.55
CA ASP A 274 -54.23 -46.04 -4.99
C ASP A 274 -53.15 -46.28 -6.07
N ALA A 275 -53.40 -47.14 -7.07
CA ALA A 275 -52.42 -47.41 -8.11
C ALA A 275 -52.16 -46.18 -9.02
N SER A 276 -53.22 -45.43 -9.37
CA SER A 276 -53.10 -44.21 -10.17
C SER A 276 -52.43 -43.08 -9.38
N ASN A 277 -52.66 -43.00 -8.07
CA ASN A 277 -52.06 -41.98 -7.22
C ASN A 277 -50.57 -42.28 -6.96
N VAL A 278 -50.21 -43.56 -6.75
CA VAL A 278 -48.82 -44.02 -6.65
C VAL A 278 -48.05 -43.75 -7.95
N LEU A 279 -48.68 -43.97 -9.11
CA LEU A 279 -48.06 -43.63 -10.41
C LEU A 279 -47.85 -42.13 -10.59
N ALA A 280 -48.83 -41.30 -10.20
CA ALA A 280 -48.72 -39.84 -10.25
C ALA A 280 -47.61 -39.33 -9.33
N MET A 281 -47.49 -39.89 -8.12
CA MET A 281 -46.39 -39.57 -7.19
C MET A 281 -45.04 -39.99 -7.76
N ALA A 282 -44.91 -41.18 -8.34
CA ALA A 282 -43.66 -41.63 -8.95
C ALA A 282 -43.24 -40.78 -10.16
N LEU A 283 -44.22 -40.29 -10.94
CA LEU A 283 -43.97 -39.36 -12.04
C LEU A 283 -43.55 -37.97 -11.52
N GLN A 284 -44.18 -37.48 -10.45
CA GLN A 284 -43.79 -36.23 -9.80
C GLN A 284 -42.36 -36.32 -9.25
N GLU A 285 -42.02 -37.41 -8.54
CA GLU A 285 -40.67 -37.64 -8.02
C GLU A 285 -39.63 -37.74 -9.16
N LYS A 286 -39.98 -38.33 -10.30
CA LYS A 286 -39.13 -38.35 -11.50
C LYS A 286 -38.92 -36.95 -12.08
N VAL A 287 -39.97 -36.13 -12.14
CA VAL A 287 -39.88 -34.75 -12.63
C VAL A 287 -39.03 -33.90 -11.67
N ASP A 288 -39.22 -34.06 -10.36
CA ASP A 288 -38.44 -33.35 -9.34
C ASP A 288 -36.97 -33.78 -9.38
N ALA A 289 -36.70 -35.08 -9.55
CA ALA A 289 -35.33 -35.60 -9.72
C ALA A 289 -34.66 -35.07 -11.00
N LEU A 290 -35.40 -34.99 -12.12
CA LEU A 290 -34.88 -34.44 -13.38
C LEU A 290 -34.63 -32.93 -13.29
N LEU A 291 -35.49 -32.17 -12.59
CA LEU A 291 -35.27 -30.75 -12.33
C LEU A 291 -34.01 -30.52 -11.47
N LEU A 292 -33.82 -31.32 -10.43
CA LEU A 292 -32.60 -31.26 -9.61
C LEU A 292 -31.34 -31.61 -10.40
N LEU A 293 -31.39 -32.63 -11.26
CA LEU A 293 -30.28 -32.98 -12.15
C LEU A 293 -29.99 -31.85 -13.16
N SER A 294 -31.02 -31.24 -13.75
CA SER A 294 -30.86 -30.11 -14.68
C SER A 294 -30.20 -28.90 -14.00
N GLN A 295 -30.62 -28.56 -12.78
CA GLN A 295 -29.97 -27.48 -12.01
C GLN A 295 -28.54 -27.81 -11.63
N GLN A 296 -28.25 -29.08 -11.36
CA GLN A 296 -26.90 -29.53 -11.04
C GLN A 296 -25.98 -29.45 -12.27
N GLU A 297 -26.47 -29.82 -13.44
CA GLU A 297 -25.74 -29.68 -14.70
C GLU A 297 -25.45 -28.20 -15.03
N GLU A 298 -26.43 -27.31 -14.85
CA GLU A 298 -26.25 -25.87 -15.03
C GLU A 298 -25.19 -25.31 -14.07
N ARG A 299 -25.23 -25.69 -12.78
CA ARG A 299 -24.18 -25.29 -11.81
C ARG A 299 -22.80 -25.78 -12.23
N HIS A 300 -22.67 -27.03 -12.67
CA HIS A 300 -21.40 -27.56 -13.13
C HIS A 300 -20.89 -26.88 -14.42
N LEU A 301 -21.79 -26.44 -15.31
CA LEU A 301 -21.41 -25.67 -16.48
C LEU A 301 -20.92 -24.26 -16.10
N LEU A 302 -21.65 -23.57 -15.22
CA LEU A 302 -21.26 -22.26 -14.70
C LEU A 302 -19.94 -22.32 -13.94
N GLU A 303 -19.75 -23.33 -13.09
CA GLU A 303 -18.50 -23.55 -12.35
C GLU A 303 -17.32 -23.79 -13.29
N ARG A 304 -17.49 -24.59 -14.36
CA ARG A 304 -16.45 -24.76 -15.39
C ARG A 304 -16.12 -23.46 -16.11
N ASN A 305 -17.13 -22.66 -16.48
CA ASN A 305 -16.92 -21.40 -17.17
C ASN A 305 -16.20 -20.38 -16.28
N VAL A 306 -16.61 -20.26 -15.01
CA VAL A 306 -15.95 -19.39 -14.03
C VAL A 306 -14.52 -19.84 -13.77
N ASN A 307 -14.29 -21.14 -13.57
CA ASN A 307 -12.94 -21.67 -13.36
C ASN A 307 -12.04 -21.46 -14.59
N SER A 308 -12.56 -21.60 -15.81
CA SER A 308 -11.83 -21.31 -17.05
C SER A 308 -11.46 -19.83 -17.15
N ALA A 309 -12.39 -18.92 -16.86
CA ALA A 309 -12.13 -17.48 -16.86
C ALA A 309 -11.10 -17.08 -15.79
N LEU A 310 -11.21 -17.64 -14.59
CA LEU A 310 -10.23 -17.42 -13.50
C LEU A 310 -8.85 -17.95 -13.87
N HIS A 311 -8.77 -19.13 -14.51
CA HIS A 311 -7.51 -19.69 -14.97
C HIS A 311 -6.86 -18.79 -16.03
N GLY A 312 -7.63 -18.32 -17.02
CA GLY A 312 -7.14 -17.38 -18.03
C GLY A 312 -6.64 -16.05 -17.44
N LYS A 313 -7.34 -15.51 -16.43
CA LYS A 313 -6.89 -14.32 -15.70
C LYS A 313 -5.62 -14.55 -14.89
N THR A 314 -5.48 -15.75 -14.32
CA THR A 314 -4.26 -16.13 -13.58
C THR A 314 -3.05 -16.21 -14.51
N GLU A 315 -3.21 -16.85 -15.67
CA GLU A 315 -2.14 -16.93 -16.68
C GLU A 315 -1.78 -15.55 -17.25
N GLU A 316 -2.77 -14.66 -17.44
CA GLU A 316 -2.55 -13.28 -17.88
C GLU A 316 -1.74 -12.49 -16.84
N LEU A 317 -2.09 -12.60 -15.55
CA LEU A 317 -1.33 -11.98 -14.48
C LEU A 317 0.09 -12.53 -14.38
N GLN A 318 0.28 -13.84 -14.56
CA GLN A 318 1.61 -14.44 -14.59
C GLN A 318 2.46 -13.92 -15.77
N ARG A 319 1.87 -13.78 -16.96
CA ARG A 319 2.53 -13.18 -18.13
C ARG A 319 2.90 -11.72 -17.90
N ASN A 320 1.98 -10.93 -17.34
CA ASN A 320 2.23 -9.51 -17.03
C ASN A 320 3.33 -9.36 -15.98
N LEU A 321 3.33 -10.20 -14.94
CA LEU A 321 4.39 -10.20 -13.94
C LEU A 321 5.76 -10.53 -14.55
N LEU A 322 5.83 -11.54 -15.43
CA LEU A 322 7.06 -11.88 -16.13
C LEU A 322 7.55 -10.74 -17.02
N GLN A 323 6.65 -10.09 -17.77
CA GLN A 323 6.97 -8.95 -18.61
C GLN A 323 7.50 -7.76 -17.79
N VAL A 324 6.78 -7.35 -16.74
CA VAL A 324 7.20 -6.25 -15.86
C VAL A 324 8.53 -6.56 -15.19
N THR A 325 8.77 -7.81 -14.80
CA THR A 325 10.05 -8.23 -14.25
C THR A 325 11.17 -8.10 -15.29
N ASN A 326 10.95 -8.58 -16.52
CA ASN A 326 11.92 -8.46 -17.60
C ASN A 326 12.21 -7.00 -17.97
N GLU A 327 11.19 -6.15 -18.06
CA GLU A 327 11.33 -4.72 -18.31
C GLU A 327 12.10 -4.03 -17.17
N LYS A 328 11.82 -4.37 -15.91
CA LYS A 328 12.57 -3.88 -14.75
C LYS A 328 14.04 -4.31 -14.79
N VAL A 329 14.32 -5.57 -15.13
CA VAL A 329 15.70 -6.06 -15.31
C VAL A 329 16.41 -5.31 -16.42
N LYS A 330 15.73 -5.07 -17.56
CA LYS A 330 16.27 -4.29 -18.68
C LYS A 330 16.60 -2.85 -18.26
N ALA A 331 15.69 -2.19 -17.56
CA ALA A 331 15.91 -0.83 -17.05
C ALA A 331 17.07 -0.75 -16.04
N LEU A 332 17.21 -1.77 -15.18
CA LEU A 332 18.35 -1.88 -14.26
C LEU A 332 19.67 -2.11 -15.01
N MET A 333 19.65 -2.88 -16.10
CA MET A 333 20.81 -3.11 -16.95
C MET A 333 21.25 -1.83 -17.67
N GLU A 334 20.29 -1.08 -18.23
CA GLU A 334 20.53 0.23 -18.86
C GLU A 334 21.05 1.25 -17.84
N LEU A 335 20.52 1.26 -16.61
CA LEU A 335 21.02 2.10 -15.52
C LEU A 335 22.46 1.76 -15.14
N ALA A 336 22.79 0.47 -15.05
CA ALA A 336 24.14 0.01 -14.75
C ALA A 336 25.12 0.44 -15.86
N GLN A 337 24.72 0.34 -17.12
CA GLN A 337 25.51 0.80 -18.26
C GLN A 337 25.71 2.31 -18.24
N LEU A 338 24.66 3.10 -17.99
CA LEU A 338 24.75 4.56 -17.92
C LEU A 338 25.66 5.02 -16.76
N LYS A 339 25.61 4.32 -15.62
CA LYS A 339 26.53 4.58 -14.50
C LYS A 339 27.98 4.29 -14.87
N GLN A 340 28.24 3.22 -15.62
CA GLN A 340 29.57 2.89 -16.13
C GLN A 340 30.07 3.96 -17.11
N GLU A 341 29.22 4.42 -18.04
CA GLU A 341 29.56 5.49 -18.99
C GLU A 341 29.83 6.82 -18.29
N TYR A 342 29.04 7.17 -17.27
CA TYR A 342 29.27 8.35 -16.44
C TYR A 342 30.62 8.28 -15.71
N GLN A 343 30.95 7.12 -15.15
CA GLN A 343 32.23 6.92 -14.47
C GLN A 343 33.42 7.02 -15.44
N LEU A 344 33.26 6.52 -16.66
CA LEU A 344 34.25 6.60 -17.72
C LEU A 344 34.41 8.05 -18.25
N LEU A 345 33.32 8.82 -18.30
CA LEU A 345 33.36 10.26 -18.60
C LEU A 345 34.07 11.06 -17.49
N LEU A 346 33.81 10.73 -16.22
CA LEU A 346 34.48 11.35 -15.08
C LEU A 346 35.99 11.06 -15.09
N GLU A 347 36.38 9.82 -15.42
CA GLU A 347 37.78 9.41 -15.58
C GLU A 347 38.46 10.10 -16.78
N LYS A 348 37.73 10.32 -17.89
CA LYS A 348 38.22 11.10 -19.03
C LYS A 348 38.40 12.59 -18.70
N LEU A 349 37.52 13.18 -17.90
CA LEU A 349 37.60 14.58 -17.49
C LEU A 349 38.74 14.82 -16.47
N GLY A 350 39.06 13.81 -15.64
CA GLY A 350 40.18 13.85 -14.70
C GLY A 350 41.57 13.65 -15.34
N ASN A 351 41.62 13.18 -16.60
CA ASN A 351 42.87 12.81 -17.29
C ASN A 351 43.24 13.74 -18.46
N GLU A 352 42.70 14.96 -18.53
CA GLU A 352 43.14 15.96 -19.51
C GLU A 352 44.28 16.81 -18.88
N PRO A 353 45.56 16.59 -19.25
CA PRO A 353 46.66 17.36 -18.68
C PRO A 353 46.73 18.73 -19.35
N ASN A 354 46.76 19.75 -18.50
CA ASN A 354 47.07 21.14 -18.80
C ASN A 354 48.16 21.28 -19.89
N GLN A 355 47.82 21.91 -21.01
CA GLN A 355 48.81 22.60 -21.83
C GLN A 355 48.42 24.07 -22.04
N GLU A 356 49.35 24.90 -21.59
CA GLU A 356 49.31 26.33 -21.41
C GLU A 356 49.65 27.09 -22.70
N LYS A 357 48.96 28.23 -22.92
CA LYS A 357 49.31 29.40 -23.76
C LYS A 357 49.35 29.28 -25.30
N GLY A 358 48.54 30.13 -25.95
CA GLY A 358 49.05 31.03 -26.99
C GLY A 358 48.18 31.24 -28.26
N VAL A 359 47.59 32.44 -28.36
CA VAL A 359 47.65 33.33 -29.56
C VAL A 359 46.86 32.95 -30.84
N VAL A 360 45.86 33.81 -31.12
CA VAL A 360 45.42 34.40 -32.41
C VAL A 360 44.85 33.51 -33.52
N ASN A 361 43.62 33.91 -33.93
CA ASN A 361 42.92 33.79 -35.21
C ASN A 361 43.21 32.57 -36.10
N THR A 362 42.15 31.89 -36.57
CA THR A 362 41.73 31.83 -37.99
C THR A 362 40.56 30.85 -38.15
N GLY A 363 39.50 31.29 -38.83
CA GLY A 363 38.82 30.49 -39.86
C GLY A 363 37.82 29.41 -39.44
N ASP A 364 36.55 29.73 -39.64
CA ASP A 364 35.59 28.92 -40.40
C ASP A 364 35.72 27.38 -40.31
N ARG A 365 34.83 26.77 -39.52
CA ARG A 365 34.27 25.48 -39.90
C ARG A 365 32.83 25.33 -39.44
N LYS A 366 31.97 25.98 -40.22
CA LYS A 366 30.64 25.54 -40.64
C LYS A 366 30.42 24.03 -40.44
N LEU A 367 29.71 23.62 -39.40
CA LEU A 367 28.90 22.40 -39.42
C LEU A 367 27.44 22.83 -39.59
N VAL A 368 26.98 22.63 -40.81
CA VAL A 368 25.64 22.88 -41.30
C VAL A 368 24.64 22.08 -40.46
N THR A 369 23.93 22.75 -39.55
CA THR A 369 22.60 22.31 -39.13
C THR A 369 21.65 22.56 -40.29
N ARG A 370 21.40 21.53 -41.11
CA ARG A 370 20.28 21.55 -42.05
C ARG A 370 19.00 21.31 -41.24
N GLU A 371 18.36 22.43 -40.96
CA GLU A 371 16.99 22.59 -40.54
C GLU A 371 16.02 21.87 -41.50
N ARG A 372 15.11 21.08 -40.93
CA ARG A 372 13.71 20.99 -41.38
C ARG A 372 12.81 20.77 -40.19
N ASP A 373 11.80 21.64 -40.15
CA ASP A 373 10.55 21.60 -39.41
C ASP A 373 10.67 21.64 -37.88
N GLY A 374 10.24 22.68 -37.18
CA GLY A 374 9.12 23.57 -37.48
C GLY A 374 8.11 23.40 -36.36
N THR A 375 8.13 24.34 -35.41
CA THR A 375 7.00 24.66 -34.52
C THR A 375 6.80 23.80 -33.26
N LEU A 376 7.81 23.69 -32.39
CA LEU A 376 7.57 23.41 -30.94
C LEU A 376 8.51 24.19 -29.99
N LYS A 377 9.27 25.17 -30.48
CA LYS A 377 10.24 25.93 -29.66
C LYS A 377 9.63 27.05 -28.81
N ASN A 378 8.30 27.22 -28.85
CA ASN A 378 7.63 28.36 -28.24
C ASN A 378 6.88 28.02 -26.93
N LEU A 379 6.73 26.73 -26.61
CA LEU A 379 5.99 26.28 -25.41
C LEU A 379 6.88 26.08 -24.18
N LEU A 380 8.18 25.91 -24.38
CA LEU A 380 9.14 25.79 -23.27
C LEU A 380 9.84 27.13 -23.07
N LYS A 381 9.11 28.11 -22.51
CA LYS A 381 9.75 29.32 -21.98
C LYS A 381 10.89 28.88 -21.06
N LYS A 382 12.08 29.46 -21.27
CA LYS A 382 13.32 29.29 -20.50
C LYS A 382 13.15 29.48 -18.98
N SER A 383 12.02 30.04 -18.54
CA SER A 383 11.58 30.12 -17.15
C SER A 383 11.17 28.78 -16.55
N TYR A 384 10.51 27.90 -17.32
CA TYR A 384 10.12 26.57 -16.83
C TYR A 384 11.34 25.70 -16.63
N LEU A 385 12.26 25.60 -17.59
CA LEU A 385 13.50 24.83 -17.42
C LEU A 385 14.40 25.33 -16.28
N ARG A 386 14.36 26.64 -15.94
CA ARG A 386 15.12 27.17 -14.81
C ARG A 386 14.60 26.69 -13.45
N ARG A 387 13.32 26.35 -13.34
CA ARG A 387 12.71 25.77 -12.14
C ARG A 387 13.07 24.30 -11.93
N TRP A 388 13.59 23.63 -12.98
CA TRP A 388 13.93 22.20 -12.96
C TRP A 388 15.44 21.93 -12.85
N ILE A 389 16.29 22.89 -13.23
CA ILE A 389 17.77 22.75 -13.20
C ILE A 389 18.40 23.47 -12.00
N ALA A 390 17.68 24.36 -11.31
CA ALA A 390 18.20 25.04 -10.12
C ALA A 390 17.92 24.20 -8.86
N PRO A 391 18.95 23.83 -8.07
CA PRO A 391 18.73 23.53 -6.66
C PRO A 391 18.11 24.79 -6.04
N LEU A 392 17.01 24.62 -5.32
CA LEU A 392 16.39 25.69 -4.55
C LEU A 392 17.27 26.01 -3.33
N ASP A 393 18.40 26.67 -3.55
CA ASP A 393 19.08 27.46 -2.53
C ASP A 393 18.74 28.91 -2.83
N VAL A 394 17.75 29.45 -2.11
CA VAL A 394 17.54 30.91 -2.05
C VAL A 394 18.67 31.47 -1.19
N SER A 395 19.80 31.76 -1.83
CA SER A 395 20.84 32.65 -1.33
C SER A 395 20.80 33.91 -2.17
N VAL A 396 20.26 34.98 -1.59
CA VAL A 396 20.36 36.34 -2.14
C VAL A 396 21.76 36.87 -1.84
N ASN A 397 22.50 37.09 -2.93
CA ASN A 397 23.66 37.97 -3.15
C ASN A 397 25.00 37.73 -2.42
N GLU A 398 25.98 37.47 -3.29
CA GLU A 398 27.44 37.64 -3.27
C GLU A 398 28.05 38.55 -2.18
N VAL A 399 29.09 38.06 -1.49
CA VAL A 399 30.51 38.44 -1.69
C VAL A 399 31.41 37.69 -0.67
N ASP A 400 32.40 36.97 -1.22
CA ASP A 400 33.73 36.62 -0.69
C ASP A 400 33.98 35.67 0.52
N SER A 401 34.83 34.68 0.20
CA SER A 401 35.98 34.17 0.96
C SER A 401 35.81 33.05 2.01
N SER A 402 36.26 31.86 1.57
CA SER A 402 37.08 30.84 2.28
C SER A 402 36.71 30.40 3.70
N SER A 403 36.43 29.10 3.86
CA SER A 403 37.39 28.11 4.38
C SER A 403 36.68 26.87 4.94
N ASN A 404 37.27 25.72 4.63
CA ASN A 404 37.16 24.39 5.22
C ASN A 404 36.14 24.16 6.35
N ASN A 405 35.31 23.13 6.19
CA ASN A 405 35.16 22.10 7.23
C ASN A 405 34.76 20.77 6.58
N GLU A 406 35.66 19.80 6.75
CA GLU A 406 35.38 18.38 6.62
C GLU A 406 34.26 17.97 7.57
N GLY A 407 33.39 17.08 7.10
CA GLY A 407 32.47 16.33 7.96
C GLY A 407 30.99 16.65 7.72
N LYS A 408 30.42 16.05 6.67
CA LYS A 408 29.06 15.45 6.62
C LYS A 408 28.69 15.07 5.18
N THR A 409 29.36 14.07 4.63
CA THR A 409 28.97 13.43 3.37
C THR A 409 28.27 12.11 3.64
N LEU A 410 27.05 12.17 4.16
CA LEU A 410 26.11 11.03 4.13
C LEU A 410 24.73 11.56 4.54
N ASN A 411 24.00 12.17 3.60
CA ASN A 411 22.54 12.38 3.67
C ASN A 411 21.93 12.91 2.36
N HIS A 412 22.73 13.35 1.38
CA HIS A 412 22.21 13.87 0.10
C HIS A 412 21.71 12.82 -0.90
N GLN A 413 21.83 11.52 -0.60
CA GLN A 413 21.42 10.48 -1.56
C GLN A 413 19.92 10.17 -1.53
N SER A 414 19.20 10.60 -0.49
CA SER A 414 17.75 10.33 -0.33
C SER A 414 16.85 11.35 -1.03
N SER A 415 17.24 12.62 -1.14
CA SER A 415 16.40 13.65 -1.78
C SER A 415 16.35 13.45 -3.30
N GLY A 416 17.50 13.24 -3.94
CA GLY A 416 17.58 13.04 -5.39
C GLY A 416 16.82 11.81 -5.90
N SER A 417 16.67 10.76 -5.08
CA SER A 417 15.86 9.57 -5.43
C SER A 417 14.36 9.84 -5.35
N ILE A 418 13.91 10.62 -4.37
CA ILE A 418 12.50 10.98 -4.19
C ILE A 418 12.09 11.98 -5.27
N ASP A 419 12.97 12.91 -5.61
CA ASP A 419 12.75 13.89 -6.68
C ASP A 419 12.73 13.22 -8.06
N PHE A 420 13.54 12.18 -8.28
CA PHE A 420 13.49 11.39 -9.51
C PHE A 420 12.22 10.53 -9.63
N ALA A 421 11.76 9.94 -8.52
CA ALA A 421 10.50 9.20 -8.50
C ALA A 421 9.29 10.12 -8.72
N ARG A 422 9.28 11.29 -8.07
CA ARG A 422 8.28 12.34 -8.27
C ARG A 422 8.27 12.82 -9.73
N MET A 423 9.44 13.12 -10.29
CA MET A 423 9.59 13.50 -11.70
C MET A 423 9.09 12.41 -12.65
N LYS A 424 9.33 11.13 -12.34
CA LYS A 424 8.78 10.02 -13.15
C LYS A 424 7.27 9.93 -13.09
N ILE A 425 6.68 10.16 -11.91
CA ILE A 425 5.23 10.16 -11.74
C ILE A 425 4.63 11.34 -12.51
N GLU A 426 5.14 12.55 -12.35
CA GLU A 426 4.64 13.74 -13.06
C GLU A 426 4.82 13.64 -14.57
N ASN A 427 5.92 13.06 -15.06
CA ASN A 427 6.14 12.83 -16.48
C ASN A 427 5.21 11.74 -17.03
N ALA A 428 4.91 10.69 -16.24
CA ALA A 428 3.92 9.69 -16.61
C ALA A 428 2.50 10.28 -16.65
N THR A 429 2.14 11.14 -15.68
CA THR A 429 0.85 11.85 -15.65
C THR A 429 0.71 12.83 -16.82
N LEU A 430 1.76 13.58 -17.16
CA LEU A 430 1.76 14.46 -18.33
C LEU A 430 1.66 13.68 -19.65
N LYS A 431 2.28 12.50 -19.73
CA LYS A 431 2.16 11.63 -20.90
C LYS A 431 0.75 11.07 -21.04
N GLU A 432 0.14 10.64 -19.93
CA GLU A 432 -1.26 10.18 -19.89
C GLU A 432 -2.25 11.30 -20.27
N SER A 433 -2.04 12.53 -19.78
CA SER A 433 -2.88 13.67 -20.15
C SER A 433 -2.72 14.05 -21.62
N MET A 434 -1.50 13.96 -22.18
CA MET A 434 -1.24 14.18 -23.60
C MET A 434 -1.91 13.12 -24.48
N GLU A 435 -1.80 11.83 -24.13
CA GLU A 435 -2.48 10.73 -24.84
C GLU A 435 -4.01 10.89 -24.77
N SER A 436 -4.55 11.28 -23.61
CA SER A 436 -5.98 11.59 -23.43
C SER A 436 -6.44 12.77 -24.31
N MET A 437 -5.64 13.84 -24.38
CA MET A 437 -5.90 14.99 -25.24
C MET A 437 -5.85 14.64 -26.74
N GLU A 438 -4.95 13.76 -27.16
CA GLU A 438 -4.90 13.26 -28.54
C GLU A 438 -6.15 12.44 -28.89
N HIS A 439 -6.60 11.57 -27.99
CA HIS A 439 -7.85 10.82 -28.16
C HIS A 439 -9.08 11.73 -28.21
N LEU A 440 -9.14 12.73 -27.34
CA LEU A 440 -10.21 13.72 -27.30
C LEU A 440 -10.25 14.54 -28.60
N THR A 441 -9.11 15.09 -29.01
CA THR A 441 -8.99 15.90 -30.23
C THR A 441 -9.36 15.08 -31.47
N SER A 442 -8.98 13.81 -31.52
CA SER A 442 -9.34 12.90 -32.61
C SER A 442 -10.85 12.61 -32.65
N SER A 443 -11.48 12.42 -31.48
CA SER A 443 -12.92 12.16 -31.37
C SER A 443 -13.74 13.39 -31.74
N ILE A 444 -13.36 14.58 -31.25
CA ILE A 444 -13.96 15.87 -31.62
C ILE A 444 -13.80 16.13 -33.13
N HIS A 445 -12.62 15.85 -33.69
CA HIS A 445 -12.38 16.01 -35.13
C HIS A 445 -13.27 15.06 -35.97
N ARG A 446 -13.41 13.80 -35.55
CA ARG A 446 -14.31 12.82 -36.17
C ARG A 446 -15.76 13.32 -36.14
N LEU A 447 -16.24 13.76 -34.99
CA LEU A 447 -17.60 14.28 -34.83
C LEU A 447 -17.84 15.54 -35.67
N ARG A 448 -16.86 16.45 -35.73
CA ARG A 448 -16.92 17.64 -36.60
C ARG A 448 -16.99 17.27 -38.08
N LEU A 449 -16.25 16.26 -38.52
CA LEU A 449 -16.30 15.77 -39.90
C LEU A 449 -17.67 15.14 -40.23
N SER A 450 -18.21 14.33 -39.32
CA SER A 450 -19.57 13.76 -39.46
C SER A 450 -20.65 14.85 -39.50
N LEU A 451 -20.53 15.86 -38.64
CA LEU A 451 -21.42 17.02 -38.61
C LEU A 451 -21.31 17.86 -39.89
N SER A 452 -20.09 18.02 -40.43
CA SER A 452 -19.87 18.74 -41.69
C SER A 452 -20.49 18.01 -42.87
N LYS A 453 -20.37 16.67 -42.91
CA LYS A 453 -21.06 15.82 -43.91
C LYS A 453 -22.58 15.91 -43.78
N ALA A 454 -23.12 15.86 -42.55
CA ALA A 454 -24.54 16.04 -42.29
C ALA A 454 -25.02 17.41 -42.78
N LYS A 455 -24.27 18.48 -42.49
CA LYS A 455 -24.55 19.84 -42.97
C LYS A 455 -24.56 19.92 -44.51
N GLU A 456 -23.57 19.34 -45.19
CA GLU A 456 -23.52 19.29 -46.66
C GLU A 456 -24.74 18.55 -47.24
N CYS A 457 -25.19 17.47 -46.59
CA CYS A 457 -26.41 16.74 -46.96
C CYS A 457 -27.72 17.51 -46.68
N VAL A 458 -27.78 18.38 -45.65
CA VAL A 458 -28.94 19.27 -45.45
C VAL A 458 -29.02 20.35 -46.53
N THR A 459 -27.87 20.81 -47.04
CA THR A 459 -27.80 21.84 -48.10
C THR A 459 -27.91 21.29 -49.52
N SER A 460 -27.74 19.99 -49.70
CA SER A 460 -27.88 19.28 -50.98
C SER A 460 -29.26 18.64 -51.05
N GLU A 461 -29.96 18.78 -52.17
CA GLU A 461 -31.37 18.41 -52.36
C GLU A 461 -31.58 16.88 -52.48
N GLY A 462 -31.02 16.08 -51.57
CA GLY A 462 -30.97 14.61 -51.64
C GLY A 462 -31.08 13.91 -50.29
N THR A 463 -32.08 13.01 -50.19
CA THR A 463 -32.38 12.01 -49.13
C THR A 463 -32.22 12.47 -47.67
N ILE A 464 -33.24 13.16 -47.18
CA ILE A 464 -33.37 13.74 -45.83
C ILE A 464 -33.41 12.67 -44.70
N SER A 465 -33.75 11.41 -45.00
CA SER A 465 -34.02 10.39 -43.97
C SER A 465 -32.78 9.88 -43.22
N GLY A 466 -31.59 9.89 -43.83
CA GLY A 466 -30.36 9.40 -43.17
C GLY A 466 -29.63 10.48 -42.36
N VAL A 467 -29.92 11.75 -42.61
CA VAL A 467 -29.22 12.88 -41.98
C VAL A 467 -29.66 13.05 -40.51
N SER A 468 -30.92 12.77 -40.20
CA SER A 468 -31.42 12.86 -38.81
C SER A 468 -30.81 11.79 -37.91
N GLU A 469 -30.56 10.59 -38.43
CA GLU A 469 -29.92 9.48 -37.70
C GLU A 469 -28.44 9.78 -37.43
N ILE A 470 -27.71 10.28 -38.44
CA ILE A 470 -26.32 10.73 -38.29
C ILE A 470 -26.21 11.85 -37.25
N LEU A 471 -27.20 12.74 -37.21
CA LEU A 471 -27.20 13.88 -36.30
C LEU A 471 -27.55 13.49 -34.86
N SER A 472 -28.47 12.54 -34.68
CA SER A 472 -28.72 11.93 -33.35
C SER A 472 -27.52 11.15 -32.84
N ASP A 473 -26.80 10.44 -33.72
CA ASP A 473 -25.59 9.70 -33.35
C ASP A 473 -24.47 10.66 -32.92
N VAL A 474 -24.29 11.77 -33.65
CA VAL A 474 -23.32 12.82 -33.27
C VAL A 474 -23.67 13.46 -31.93
N ILE A 475 -24.94 13.72 -31.64
CA ILE A 475 -25.39 14.26 -30.35
C ILE A 475 -25.13 13.25 -29.23
N HIS A 476 -25.49 11.99 -29.43
CA HIS A 476 -25.32 10.94 -28.42
C HIS A 476 -23.85 10.70 -28.09
N GLU A 477 -22.98 10.64 -29.11
CA GLU A 477 -21.54 10.47 -28.93
C GLU A 477 -20.90 11.73 -28.28
N ALA A 478 -21.36 12.92 -28.63
CA ALA A 478 -20.93 14.16 -27.98
C ALA A 478 -21.39 14.26 -26.53
N GLU A 479 -22.60 13.79 -26.19
CA GLU A 479 -23.08 13.71 -24.80
C GLU A 479 -22.26 12.71 -23.97
N LEU A 480 -21.87 11.57 -24.55
CA LEU A 480 -20.95 10.63 -23.91
C LEU A 480 -19.58 11.26 -23.63
N LEU A 481 -19.03 12.03 -24.58
CA LEU A 481 -17.78 12.78 -24.37
C LEU A 481 -17.93 13.87 -23.31
N ARG A 482 -19.07 14.57 -23.29
CA ARG A 482 -19.40 15.58 -22.26
C ARG A 482 -19.41 14.92 -20.87
N THR A 483 -20.11 13.79 -20.72
CA THR A 483 -20.14 13.05 -19.46
C THR A 483 -18.76 12.56 -19.07
N ALA A 484 -17.95 12.06 -20.01
CA ALA A 484 -16.58 11.64 -19.74
C ALA A 484 -15.70 12.79 -19.22
N LEU A 485 -15.75 13.96 -19.86
CA LEU A 485 -14.99 15.16 -19.48
C LEU A 485 -15.46 15.71 -18.12
N SER A 486 -16.76 15.79 -17.88
CA SER A 486 -17.34 16.23 -16.60
C SER A 486 -17.12 15.23 -15.47
N SER A 487 -16.86 13.94 -15.77
CA SER A 487 -16.56 12.90 -14.77
C SER A 487 -15.08 12.77 -14.43
N SER A 488 -14.19 13.50 -15.12
CA SER A 488 -12.77 13.51 -14.81
C SER A 488 -12.52 14.24 -13.49
N LEU A 489 -12.03 13.51 -12.47
CA LEU A 489 -11.72 14.07 -11.15
C LEU A 489 -10.69 15.20 -11.24
N PRO A 490 -10.73 16.20 -10.33
CA PRO A 490 -9.73 17.25 -10.28
C PRO A 490 -8.33 16.65 -10.09
N THR A 491 -7.47 16.78 -11.11
CA THR A 491 -6.04 16.46 -11.01
C THR A 491 -5.24 17.73 -10.76
N SER A 492 -5.53 18.41 -9.66
CA SER A 492 -4.61 19.42 -9.14
C SER A 492 -4.18 19.04 -7.72
N TRP A 493 -2.92 18.61 -7.61
CA TRP A 493 -2.14 18.83 -6.41
C TRP A 493 -2.01 20.36 -6.25
N PRO A 494 -2.36 20.97 -5.11
CA PRO A 494 -2.40 22.42 -5.00
C PRO A 494 -0.97 22.95 -5.08
N VAL A 495 -0.67 23.67 -6.16
CA VAL A 495 0.45 24.62 -6.22
C VAL A 495 0.01 25.84 -5.42
N GLU A 496 0.73 26.09 -4.34
CA GLU A 496 0.72 27.36 -3.60
C GLU A 496 0.98 28.52 -4.57
N GLU A 497 0.02 29.44 -4.69
CA GLU A 497 0.30 30.82 -5.08
C GLU A 497 -0.76 31.76 -4.49
N ASP A 498 -0.31 32.46 -3.46
CA ASP A 498 -0.57 33.84 -3.08
C ASP A 498 -1.99 34.43 -3.08
N ILE A 499 -2.38 34.76 -1.85
CA ILE A 499 -3.47 35.64 -1.43
C ILE A 499 -3.24 37.06 -1.96
N SER A 500 -4.21 37.62 -2.68
CA SER A 500 -4.49 39.05 -2.60
C SER A 500 -5.97 39.39 -2.80
N TYR A 501 -6.58 39.88 -1.71
CA TYR A 501 -7.73 40.79 -1.61
C TYR A 501 -9.06 40.43 -2.30
N ILE A 502 -10.12 40.23 -1.49
CA ILE A 502 -11.26 41.18 -1.36
C ILE A 502 -12.21 40.73 -0.21
N GLY A 503 -12.31 41.61 0.79
CA GLY A 503 -13.56 42.16 1.34
C GLY A 503 -14.67 41.23 1.88
N TYR A 504 -14.85 41.28 3.20
CA TYR A 504 -16.07 40.96 3.94
C TYR A 504 -17.36 41.49 3.28
N SER A 505 -18.41 40.66 3.19
CA SER A 505 -19.78 41.14 3.41
C SER A 505 -20.70 40.04 3.94
N VAL A 506 -21.49 40.43 4.93
CA VAL A 506 -22.46 39.65 5.72
C VAL A 506 -23.66 39.19 4.87
N GLY A 507 -24.29 38.10 5.29
CA GLY A 507 -25.21 37.27 4.52
C GLY A 507 -26.52 37.91 4.05
N THR A 508 -27.22 37.18 3.17
CA THR A 508 -28.69 37.01 3.16
C THR A 508 -29.02 35.72 2.40
N ASP A 509 -29.99 34.99 2.95
CA ASP A 509 -30.62 33.79 2.43
C ASP A 509 -31.49 34.07 1.19
N ARG A 510 -31.26 33.35 0.08
CA ARG A 510 -32.25 33.05 -0.98
C ARG A 510 -31.70 32.11 -2.06
N GLY A 511 -32.28 30.91 -2.15
CA GLY A 511 -32.74 30.20 -3.36
C GLY A 511 -31.79 29.87 -4.52
N ASP A 512 -31.67 28.56 -4.77
CA ASP A 512 -31.46 27.82 -6.04
C ASP A 512 -30.21 28.06 -6.93
N HIS A 513 -29.53 26.94 -7.20
CA HIS A 513 -28.50 26.67 -8.23
C HIS A 513 -27.23 27.54 -8.15
N GLU A 514 -25.99 27.03 -8.11
CA GLU A 514 -25.31 26.30 -9.18
C GLU A 514 -23.84 26.06 -8.76
N GLY A 515 -23.26 24.93 -9.20
CA GLY A 515 -21.83 24.63 -9.36
C GLY A 515 -20.78 25.17 -8.36
N SER A 516 -20.18 24.26 -7.58
CA SER A 516 -18.86 24.50 -6.99
C SER A 516 -17.85 24.78 -8.10
N ASP A 517 -17.19 25.93 -8.02
CA ASP A 517 -16.06 26.34 -8.88
C ASP A 517 -14.83 25.48 -8.55
N GLU A 518 -14.91 24.18 -8.86
CA GLU A 518 -13.77 23.30 -8.94
C GLU A 518 -13.03 23.68 -10.22
N LYS A 519 -11.80 24.20 -10.08
CA LYS A 519 -10.92 24.46 -11.22
C LYS A 519 -10.70 23.17 -12.00
N MET A 520 -11.54 22.96 -13.01
CA MET A 520 -11.43 21.90 -14.01
C MET A 520 -10.08 22.08 -14.72
N ASP A 521 -9.38 20.98 -15.03
CA ASP A 521 -8.12 21.06 -15.78
C ASP A 521 -8.34 21.85 -17.07
N THR A 522 -7.41 22.74 -17.41
CA THR A 522 -7.47 23.60 -18.60
C THR A 522 -7.72 22.80 -19.89
N VAL A 523 -7.25 21.56 -19.95
CA VAL A 523 -7.49 20.63 -21.07
C VAL A 523 -8.93 20.11 -21.06
N SER A 524 -9.44 19.69 -19.90
CA SER A 524 -10.84 19.24 -19.75
C SER A 524 -11.84 20.38 -19.98
N ALA A 525 -11.53 21.61 -19.56
CA ALA A 525 -12.34 22.80 -19.78
C ALA A 525 -12.42 23.16 -21.28
N ALA A 526 -11.28 23.22 -21.98
CA ALA A 526 -11.26 23.43 -23.43
C ALA A 526 -11.95 22.29 -24.19
N GLY A 527 -11.80 21.05 -23.70
CA GLY A 527 -12.51 19.87 -24.19
C GLY A 527 -14.03 20.01 -24.11
N LEU A 528 -14.51 20.49 -22.96
CA LEU A 528 -15.93 20.67 -22.68
C LEU A 528 -16.54 21.74 -23.59
N GLU A 529 -15.88 22.90 -23.72
CA GLU A 529 -16.31 23.98 -24.62
C GLU A 529 -16.43 23.51 -26.08
N MET A 530 -15.47 22.71 -26.55
CA MET A 530 -15.51 22.16 -27.92
C MET A 530 -16.67 21.17 -28.13
N VAL A 531 -16.99 20.36 -27.12
CA VAL A 531 -18.11 19.40 -27.16
C VAL A 531 -19.46 20.13 -27.09
N GLU A 532 -19.60 21.15 -26.26
CA GLU A 532 -20.80 21.97 -26.17
C GLU A 532 -21.11 22.69 -27.48
N LEU A 533 -20.09 23.25 -28.15
CA LEU A 533 -20.24 23.84 -29.47
C LEU A 533 -20.68 22.83 -30.54
N LEU A 534 -20.21 21.57 -30.45
CA LEU A 534 -20.63 20.48 -31.34
C LEU A 534 -22.11 20.10 -31.12
N ILE A 535 -22.52 19.93 -29.87
CA ILE A 535 -23.92 19.63 -29.50
C ILE A 535 -24.85 20.75 -29.96
N PHE A 536 -24.49 22.01 -29.68
CA PHE A 536 -25.26 23.18 -30.10
C PHE A 536 -25.39 23.27 -31.62
N SER A 537 -24.29 23.06 -32.34
CA SER A 537 -24.29 23.07 -33.81
C SER A 537 -25.14 21.94 -34.40
N ALA A 538 -25.12 20.76 -33.77
CA ALA A 538 -25.92 19.61 -34.19
C ALA A 538 -27.42 19.83 -33.97
N GLN A 539 -27.82 20.35 -32.80
CA GLN A 539 -29.20 20.69 -32.50
C GLN A 539 -29.73 21.80 -33.43
N THR A 540 -28.91 22.81 -33.73
CA THR A 540 -29.28 23.86 -34.69
C THR A 540 -29.54 23.30 -36.10
N LEU A 541 -28.78 22.29 -36.52
CA LEU A 541 -28.99 21.61 -37.81
C LEU A 541 -30.23 20.69 -37.79
N MET A 542 -30.55 20.03 -36.67
CA MET A 542 -31.81 19.27 -36.48
C MET A 542 -33.02 20.19 -36.63
N ASP A 543 -32.97 21.37 -36.00
CA ASP A 543 -34.02 22.38 -36.04
C ASP A 543 -34.19 22.99 -37.44
N LEU A 544 -33.10 23.12 -38.20
CA LEU A 544 -33.15 23.56 -39.59
C LEU A 544 -33.78 22.47 -40.49
N GLN A 545 -33.40 21.21 -40.30
CA GLN A 545 -33.94 20.08 -41.05
C GLN A 545 -35.45 19.90 -40.82
N THR A 546 -35.91 19.98 -39.58
CA THR A 546 -37.35 19.91 -39.24
C THR A 546 -38.14 21.07 -39.84
N LYS A 547 -37.57 22.29 -39.89
CA LYS A 547 -38.19 23.44 -40.57
C LYS A 547 -38.26 23.28 -42.09
N ILE A 548 -37.25 22.68 -42.73
CA ILE A 548 -37.23 22.41 -44.18
C ILE A 548 -38.25 21.31 -44.55
N VAL A 549 -38.41 20.29 -43.71
CA VAL A 549 -39.42 19.21 -43.91
C VAL A 549 -40.87 19.73 -43.77
N PHE A 550 -41.09 20.81 -43.01
CA PHE A 550 -42.42 21.42 -42.83
C PHE A 550 -42.83 22.43 -43.91
N VAL A 551 -42.02 22.66 -44.95
CA VAL A 551 -42.43 23.47 -46.11
C VAL A 551 -42.45 22.63 -47.39
N PRO A 552 -43.57 21.94 -47.68
CA PRO A 552 -43.96 21.65 -49.04
C PRO A 552 -45.23 22.46 -49.39
N GLY A 553 -45.08 23.45 -50.26
CA GLY A 553 -46.18 23.99 -51.07
C GLY A 553 -46.55 25.46 -50.83
N ILE A 554 -45.84 26.38 -51.48
CA ILE A 554 -46.49 27.56 -52.08
C ILE A 554 -46.33 27.41 -53.60
N GLU A 555 -47.40 26.94 -54.25
CA GLU A 555 -47.66 27.22 -55.66
C GLU A 555 -48.86 28.19 -55.74
N VAL A 556 -48.60 29.35 -56.34
CA VAL A 556 -49.47 30.11 -57.25
C VAL A 556 -50.97 30.25 -56.89
N LEU A 557 -51.31 31.40 -56.29
CA LEU A 557 -52.12 32.46 -56.93
C LEU A 557 -52.02 33.77 -56.13
#